data_AF-A0A2N3D942-F1
#
_entry.id   AF-A0A2N3D942-F1
#
_cell.length_a   1.000
_cell.length_b   1.000
_cell.length_c   1.000
_cell.angle_alpha   90.00
_cell.angle_beta   90.00
_cell.angle_gamma   90.00
#
_symmetry.space_group_name_H-M   'P 1'
#
loop_
_entity.id
_entity.type
_entity.pdbx_description
1 polymer ?
#
loop_
_entity_poly.entity_id
_entity_poly.type
_entity_poly.pdbx_seq_one_letter_code
_entity_poly.pdbx_strand_id
1 'polypeptide(L)' 'MSAMLYRLSLVHRRLDEEIRREARRRVPDSFRLLRLKKLKLAVKDRLAGHWQRELVVAS' A
#
# COMPACT_ATOMS: atom_id res chain seq x y z
N MET A 1 2.95 16.40 10.11
CA MET A 1 2.50 15.24 9.31
C MET A 1 2.81 15.52 7.84
N SER A 2 3.75 14.80 7.21
CA SER A 2 4.08 15.03 5.79
C SER A 2 2.88 14.68 4.90
N ALA A 3 2.46 15.61 4.02
CA ALA A 3 1.36 15.40 3.08
C ALA A 3 1.58 14.16 2.18
N MET A 4 2.84 13.79 1.95
CA MET A 4 3.22 12.57 1.23
C MET A 4 2.88 11.29 1.99
N LEU A 5 3.17 11.23 3.29
CA LEU A 5 2.84 10.08 4.15
C LEU A 5 1.32 9.88 4.24
N TYR A 6 0.56 10.97 4.31
CA TYR A 6 -0.89 10.94 4.29
C TYR A 6 -1.43 10.36 2.97
N ARG A 7 -0.94 10.85 1.82
CA ARG A 7 -1.32 10.31 0.50
C ARG A 7 -0.97 8.82 0.35
N LEU A 8 0.22 8.40 0.79
CA LEU A 8 0.62 6.99 0.76
C LEU A 8 -0.29 6.12 1.64
N SER A 9 -0.68 6.62 2.81
CA SER A 9 -1.62 5.93 3.70
C SER A 9 -3.01 5.76 3.07
N LEU A 10 -3.51 6.78 2.36
CA LEU A 10 -4.76 6.70 1.61
C LEU A 10 -4.69 5.68 0.47
N VAL A 11 -3.60 5.67 -0.29
CA VAL A 11 -3.39 4.69 -1.36
C VAL A 11 -3.33 3.28 -0.79
N HIS A 12 -2.64 3.08 0.34
CA HIS A 12 -2.59 1.79 1.03
C HIS A 12 -3.99 1.29 1.42
N ARG A 13 -4.82 2.15 2.04
CA ARG A 13 -6.21 1.80 2.39
C ARG A 13 -7.06 1.44 1.18
N ARG A 14 -6.94 2.21 0.10
CA ARG A 14 -7.67 1.94 -1.15
C ARG A 14 -7.28 0.59 -1.75
N LEU A 15 -5.99 0.26 -1.78
CA LEU A 15 -5.52 -1.05 -2.25
C LEU A 15 -6.07 -2.19 -1.40
N ASP A 16 -6.15 -2.03 -0.08
CA ASP A 16 -6.77 -3.02 0.81
C ASP A 16 -8.26 -3.22 0.57
N GLU A 17 -8.99 -2.16 0.24
CA GLU A 17 -10.39 -2.25 -0.15
C GLU A 17 -10.57 -2.97 -1.48
N GLU A 18 -9.77 -2.63 -2.49
CA GLU A 18 -9.83 -3.28 -3.81
C GLU A 18 -9.46 -4.77 -3.73
N ILE A 19 -8.47 -5.15 -2.91
CA ILE A 19 -8.13 -6.56 -2.65
C ILE A 19 -9.32 -7.28 -2.01
N ARG A 20 -9.94 -6.69 -0.98
CA ARG A 20 -11.11 -7.27 -0.31
C ARG A 20 -12.30 -7.40 -1.26
N ARG A 21 -12.52 -6.39 -2.12
CA ARG A 21 -13.59 -6.41 -3.12
C ARG A 21 -13.36 -7.52 -4.14
N GLU A 22 -12.16 -7.62 -4.71
CA GLU A 22 -11.83 -8.65 -5.70
C GLU A 22 -11.92 -10.06 -5.10
N ALA A 23 -11.41 -10.26 -3.89
CA ALA A 23 -11.46 -11.54 -3.18
C ALA A 23 -12.88 -12.00 -2.82
N ARG A 24 -13.83 -11.07 -2.69
CA ARG A 24 -15.24 -11.35 -2.40
C ARG A 24 -16.08 -11.60 -3.66
N ARG A 25 -15.53 -11.46 -4.86
CA ARG A 25 -16.27 -11.72 -6.10
C ARG A 25 -16.60 -13.21 -6.19
N ARG A 26 -17.74 -13.53 -6.82
CA ARG A 26 -18.18 -14.90 -7.07
C ARG A 26 -17.15 -15.71 -7.89
N VAL A 27 -16.43 -15.03 -8.79
CA VAL A 27 -15.26 -15.55 -9.49
C VAL A 27 -14.15 -14.50 -9.39
N PRO A 28 -13.20 -14.65 -8.45
CA PRO A 28 -12.08 -13.73 -8.30
C PRO A 28 -11.10 -13.83 -9.46
N ASP A 29 -10.57 -12.68 -9.91
CA ASP A 29 -9.43 -12.66 -10.83
C ASP A 29 -8.11 -12.74 -10.05
N SER A 30 -7.46 -13.91 -10.10
CA SER A 30 -6.20 -14.19 -9.43
C SER A 30 -5.04 -13.28 -9.89
N PHE A 31 -4.99 -12.93 -11.19
CA PHE A 31 -3.94 -12.03 -11.71
C PHE A 31 -4.17 -10.60 -11.21
N ARG A 32 -5.42 -10.16 -11.19
CA ARG A 32 -5.80 -8.87 -10.60
C ARG A 32 -5.47 -8.81 -9.11
N LEU A 33 -5.77 -9.87 -8.35
CA LEU A 33 -5.41 -9.98 -6.94
C LEU A 33 -3.89 -9.90 -6.73
N LEU A 34 -3.11 -10.63 -7.52
CA LEU A 34 -1.65 -10.61 -7.45
C LEU A 34 -1.11 -9.20 -7.72
N ARG A 35 -1.63 -8.53 -8.76
CA ARG A 35 -1.24 -7.16 -9.12
C ARG A 35 -1.56 -6.17 -7.99
N LEU A 36 -2.76 -6.27 -7.40
CA LEU A 36 -3.18 -5.42 -6.28
C LEU A 36 -2.27 -5.62 -5.05
N LYS A 37 -1.95 -6.88 -4.71
CA LYS A 37 -1.03 -7.21 -3.61
C LYS A 37 0.38 -6.68 -3.86
N LYS A 38 0.89 -6.78 -5.09
CA LYS A 38 2.21 -6.23 -5.46
C LYS A 38 2.26 -4.71 -5.32
N LEU A 39 1.20 -4.01 -5.75
CA LEU A 39 1.08 -2.56 -5.57
C LEU A 39 1.03 -2.18 -4.08
N LYS A 40 0.30 -2.94 -3.25
CA LYS A 40 0.24 -2.72 -1.80
C LYS A 40 1.63 -2.86 -1.16
N LEU A 41 2.37 -3.89 -1.54
CA LEU A 41 3.74 -4.11 -1.05
C LEU A 41 4.65 -2.94 -1.40
N ALA A 42 4.65 -2.48 -2.65
CA ALA A 42 5.46 -1.34 -3.08
C ALA A 42 5.14 -0.04 -2.29
N VAL A 43 3.88 0.19 -1.95
CA VAL A 43 3.48 1.34 -1.10
C VAL A 43 3.98 1.17 0.34
N LYS A 44 3.90 -0.04 0.90
CA LYS A 44 4.45 -0.37 2.23
C LYS A 44 5.97 -0.15 2.27
N ASP A 45 6.68 -0.61 1.24
CA ASP A 45 8.14 -0.46 1.16
C ASP A 45 8.53 1.02 1.04
N ARG A 46 7.76 1.81 0.29
CA ARG A 46 7.97 3.26 0.19
C ARG A 46 7.72 3.98 1.51
N LEU A 47 6.73 3.56 2.28
CA LEU A 47 6.50 4.06 3.64
C LEU A 47 7.68 3.69 4.54
N ALA A 48 8.08 2.42 4.57
CA ALA A 48 9.19 1.93 5.39
C ALA A 48 10.52 2.65 5.07
N GLY A 49 10.83 2.85 3.80
CA GLY A 49 12.01 3.61 3.39
C GLY A 49 11.97 5.09 3.79
N HIS A 50 10.78 5.69 3.94
CA HIS A 50 10.64 7.05 4.46
C HIS A 50 10.89 7.10 5.96
N TRP A 51 10.35 6.14 6.72
CA TRP A 51 10.59 6.02 8.17
C TRP A 51 12.07 5.82 8.48
N GLN A 52 12.78 5.03 7.67
CA GLN A 52 14.21 4.77 7.87
C GLN A 52 15.09 6.00 7.57
N ARG A 53 14.69 6.86 6.62
CA ARG A 53 15.38 8.14 6.38
C ARG A 53 15.10 9.17 7.47
N GLU A 54 13.86 9.28 7.94
CA GLU A 54 13.52 10.23 9.02
C GLU A 54 14.24 9.87 10.32
N LEU A 55 14.38 8.59 10.65
CA LEU A 55 15.14 8.14 11.83
C LEU A 55 16.64 8.45 11.73
N VAL A 56 17.22 8.38 10.54
CA VAL A 56 18.65 8.70 10.32
C VAL A 56 18.91 10.21 10.31
N VAL A 57 17.97 11.04 9.84
CA VAL A 57 18.10 12.51 9.87
C VAL A 57 17.77 13.10 11.25
N ALA A 58 17.05 12.35 12.09
CA ALA A 58 16.70 12.75 13.45
C ALA A 58 17.70 12.28 14.54
N SER A 59 18.81 11.62 14.18
CA SER A 59 19.93 11.25 15.06
C SER A 59 21.15 12.14 14.79
#